data_AF-A0A0A1U786-F1
#
_entry.id   AF-A0A0A1U786-F1
#
_cell.length_a   1.000
_cell.length_b   1.000
_cell.length_c   1.000
_cell.angle_alpha   90.00
_cell.angle_beta   90.00
_cell.angle_gamma   90.00
#
_symmetry.space_group_name_H-M   'P 1'
#
loop_
_entity.id
_entity.type
_entity.pdbx_description
1 polymer ?
#
loop_
_entity_poly.entity_id
_entity_poly.type
_entity_poly.pdbx_seq_one_letter_code
_entity_poly.pdbx_strand_id
1 'polypeptide(L)'
;MSKIDSYHVMIVSKYFDTIKDFINLELVCKKFGDTMEKFHFNPIPLIFKTLGYFSNIETLHLWNREDETFGNGFLIKKLQNGDNEDIPVFKKAFYKIIVWFNVDFETVDQNKSRNIEFKNVTYTRDDREKFGNIIPSSVTSIGEKCFNWCSYLSNITIPLSVTSFSDWCFIGCSSLSSMIIPSNVTSIGDYCFSYCSKLSSVVIPSNVTSIGDYCFYECNNLSSVTISSNVTLFGSYCFPSNTIVQQCY
;
A
#
# COMPACT_ATOMS: atom_id res chain seq x y z
N MET A 1 9.27 -41.28 4.20
CA MET A 1 9.68 -39.87 4.27
C MET A 1 9.44 -39.23 2.92
N SER A 2 8.62 -38.17 2.84
CA SER A 2 8.49 -37.37 1.62
C SER A 2 9.86 -36.74 1.32
N LYS A 3 10.33 -36.87 0.07
CA LYS A 3 11.61 -36.31 -0.35
C LYS A 3 11.38 -34.88 -0.84
N ILE A 4 12.07 -33.91 -0.23
CA ILE A 4 12.08 -32.50 -0.66
C ILE A 4 12.58 -32.42 -2.11
N ASP A 5 11.76 -32.01 -3.05
CA ASP A 5 12.13 -31.80 -4.46
C ASP A 5 12.40 -30.31 -4.77
N SER A 6 12.67 -29.99 -6.04
CA SER A 6 12.94 -28.60 -6.44
C SER A 6 11.78 -27.64 -6.24
N TYR A 7 10.52 -28.11 -6.28
CA TYR A 7 9.36 -27.25 -6.01
C TYR A 7 9.27 -26.89 -4.54
N HIS A 8 9.59 -27.83 -3.65
CA HIS A 8 9.72 -27.53 -2.22
C HIS A 8 10.81 -26.48 -1.99
N VAL A 9 11.93 -26.57 -2.72
CA VAL A 9 13.02 -25.60 -2.62
C VAL A 9 12.61 -24.22 -3.14
N MET A 10 11.81 -24.12 -4.20
CA MET A 10 11.26 -22.82 -4.65
C MET A 10 10.40 -22.15 -3.57
N ILE A 11 9.68 -22.93 -2.76
CA ILE A 11 8.90 -22.39 -1.63
C ILE A 11 9.84 -21.91 -0.52
N VAL A 12 10.90 -22.66 -0.23
CA VAL A 12 11.88 -22.31 0.81
C VAL A 12 12.73 -21.12 0.40
N SER A 13 13.02 -20.93 -0.89
CA SER A 13 13.87 -19.84 -1.36
C SER A 13 13.25 -18.45 -1.18
N LYS A 14 11.99 -18.34 -0.76
CA LYS A 14 11.41 -17.06 -0.30
C LYS A 14 12.12 -16.50 0.94
N TYR A 15 12.91 -17.32 1.63
CA TYR A 15 13.75 -16.94 2.77
C TYR A 15 15.21 -16.69 2.37
N PHE A 16 15.52 -16.68 1.07
CA PHE A 16 16.86 -16.35 0.59
C PHE A 16 16.97 -14.85 0.40
N ASP A 17 18.11 -14.29 0.79
CA ASP A 17 18.34 -12.84 0.75
C ASP A 17 19.05 -12.43 -0.54
N THR A 18 19.91 -13.29 -1.09
CA THR A 18 20.80 -12.94 -2.19
C THR A 18 20.88 -14.03 -3.24
N ILE A 19 21.35 -13.65 -4.44
CA ILE A 19 21.64 -14.62 -5.51
C ILE A 19 22.67 -15.68 -5.07
N LYS A 20 23.54 -15.35 -4.12
CA LYS A 20 24.57 -16.27 -3.61
C LYS A 20 23.93 -17.47 -2.91
N ASP A 21 22.80 -17.30 -2.26
CA ASP A 21 22.08 -18.38 -1.59
C ASP A 21 21.55 -19.41 -2.60
N PHE A 22 21.00 -18.92 -3.72
CA PHE A 22 20.58 -19.77 -4.85
C PHE A 22 21.77 -20.48 -5.48
N ILE A 23 22.85 -19.76 -5.79
CA ILE A 23 24.06 -20.34 -6.39
C ILE A 23 24.64 -21.43 -5.48
N ASN A 24 24.78 -21.15 -4.18
CA ASN A 24 25.31 -22.12 -3.22
C ASN A 24 24.43 -23.38 -3.14
N LEU A 25 23.11 -23.21 -3.12
CA LEU A 25 22.16 -24.32 -3.09
C LEU A 25 22.33 -25.25 -4.31
N GLU A 26 22.38 -24.68 -5.52
CA GLU A 26 22.52 -25.46 -6.75
C GLU A 26 23.89 -26.13 -6.86
N LEU A 27 24.95 -25.45 -6.40
CA LEU A 27 26.31 -25.99 -6.39
C LEU A 27 26.49 -27.14 -5.37
N VAL A 28 25.91 -27.02 -4.18
CA VAL A 28 26.06 -28.01 -3.11
C VAL A 28 25.24 -29.27 -3.39
N CYS A 29 24.08 -29.15 -4.04
CA CYS A 29 23.20 -30.28 -4.29
C CYS A 29 22.70 -30.32 -5.73
N LYS A 30 23.29 -31.21 -6.55
CA LYS A 30 22.86 -31.45 -7.95
C LYS A 30 21.37 -31.76 -8.11
N LYS A 31 20.72 -32.29 -7.07
CA LYS A 31 19.26 -32.52 -7.06
C LYS A 31 18.47 -31.24 -7.28
N PHE A 32 19.01 -30.11 -6.83
CA PHE A 32 18.41 -28.78 -6.97
C PHE A 32 19.03 -28.00 -8.12
N GLY A 33 19.77 -28.65 -9.02
CA GLY A 33 20.19 -28.03 -10.28
C GLY A 33 18.97 -27.49 -11.05
N ASP A 34 19.20 -26.40 -11.76
CA ASP A 34 18.21 -25.72 -12.61
C ASP A 34 16.97 -25.24 -11.83
N THR A 35 17.10 -24.98 -10.53
CA THR A 35 16.01 -24.44 -9.70
C THR A 35 15.72 -23.00 -10.09
N MET A 36 16.74 -22.20 -10.36
CA MET A 36 16.59 -20.81 -10.82
C MET A 36 15.85 -20.72 -12.16
N GLU A 37 16.02 -21.69 -13.06
CA GLU A 37 15.30 -21.75 -14.34
C GLU A 37 13.79 -22.00 -14.18
N LYS A 38 13.35 -22.54 -13.04
CA LYS A 38 11.92 -22.83 -12.79
C LYS A 38 11.13 -21.60 -12.35
N PHE A 39 11.80 -20.49 -12.05
CA PHE A 39 11.15 -19.24 -11.67
C PHE A 39 10.64 -18.47 -12.88
N HIS A 40 9.32 -18.23 -12.91
CA HIS A 40 8.68 -17.31 -13.86
C HIS A 40 8.58 -15.87 -13.34
N PHE A 41 9.05 -15.65 -12.12
CA PHE A 41 9.14 -14.35 -11.48
C PHE A 41 10.42 -14.28 -10.66
N ASN A 42 11.00 -13.10 -10.49
CA ASN A 42 12.17 -12.98 -9.64
C ASN A 42 11.80 -13.19 -8.16
N PRO A 43 12.45 -14.11 -7.43
CA PRO A 43 12.20 -14.33 -6.01
C PRO A 43 12.89 -13.30 -5.10
N ILE A 44 13.88 -12.58 -5.65
CA ILE A 44 14.67 -11.54 -4.98
C ILE A 44 14.89 -10.34 -5.94
N PRO A 45 15.27 -9.15 -5.43
CA PRO A 45 15.72 -8.05 -6.27
C PRO A 45 16.84 -8.48 -7.22
N LEU A 46 16.68 -8.14 -8.51
CA LEU A 46 17.67 -8.47 -9.54
C LEU A 46 18.34 -7.21 -10.07
N ILE A 47 19.55 -7.38 -10.59
CA ILE A 47 20.28 -6.39 -11.37
C ILE A 47 20.64 -6.99 -12.72
N PHE A 48 21.14 -6.16 -13.65
CA PHE A 48 21.54 -6.64 -14.98
C PHE A 48 22.46 -7.87 -14.95
N LYS A 49 23.42 -7.90 -14.01
CA LYS A 49 24.36 -9.02 -13.85
C LYS A 49 23.72 -10.31 -13.36
N THR A 50 22.59 -10.24 -12.64
CA THR A 50 21.96 -11.42 -12.02
C THR A 50 20.71 -11.89 -12.77
N LEU A 51 20.17 -11.07 -13.67
CA LEU A 51 19.00 -11.41 -14.49
C LEU A 51 19.19 -12.71 -15.29
N GLY A 52 20.41 -12.97 -15.77
CA GLY A 52 20.72 -14.16 -16.56
C GLY A 52 20.59 -15.49 -15.81
N TYR A 53 20.67 -15.49 -14.47
CA TYR A 53 20.49 -16.72 -13.68
C TYR A 53 19.04 -17.22 -13.69
N PHE A 54 18.08 -16.31 -13.92
CA PHE A 54 16.66 -16.61 -13.96
C PHE A 54 16.14 -16.42 -15.39
N SER A 55 16.55 -17.35 -16.27
CA SER A 55 16.33 -17.28 -17.72
C SER A 55 14.85 -17.17 -18.13
N ASN A 56 13.95 -17.81 -17.38
CA ASN A 56 12.52 -17.92 -17.70
C ASN A 56 11.63 -16.88 -17.00
N ILE A 57 12.19 -15.79 -16.45
CA ILE A 57 11.37 -14.74 -15.84
C ILE A 57 10.49 -14.04 -16.89
N GLU A 58 9.20 -14.07 -16.61
CA GLU A 58 8.13 -13.38 -17.34
C GLU A 58 7.52 -12.25 -16.51
N THR A 59 7.50 -12.38 -15.18
CA THR A 59 6.95 -11.38 -14.25
C THR A 59 8.06 -10.73 -13.44
N LEU A 60 8.20 -9.41 -13.55
CA LEU A 60 9.14 -8.64 -12.73
C LEU A 60 8.44 -8.13 -11.46
N HIS A 61 8.87 -8.60 -10.30
CA HIS A 61 8.56 -7.99 -9.01
C HIS A 61 9.56 -6.90 -8.68
N LEU A 62 9.03 -5.75 -8.25
CA LEU A 62 9.78 -4.64 -7.70
C LEU A 62 9.31 -4.42 -6.26
N TRP A 63 10.19 -4.67 -5.30
CA TRP A 63 9.93 -4.51 -3.88
C TRP A 63 10.23 -3.10 -3.39
N ASN A 64 11.23 -2.43 -3.99
CA ASN A 64 11.68 -1.10 -3.60
C ASN A 64 11.80 -0.15 -4.80
N ARG A 65 11.91 1.16 -4.54
CA ARG A 65 11.98 2.19 -5.58
C ARG A 65 13.29 2.15 -6.37
N GLU A 66 14.32 1.60 -5.76
CA GLU A 66 15.69 1.50 -6.25
C GLU A 66 15.93 0.22 -7.06
N ASP A 67 14.96 -0.70 -7.10
CA ASP A 67 15.08 -1.94 -7.86
C ASP A 67 15.24 -1.67 -9.36
N GLU A 68 16.10 -2.45 -10.01
CA GLU A 68 16.35 -2.31 -11.44
C GLU A 68 15.07 -2.60 -12.23
N THR A 69 14.72 -1.69 -13.13
CA THR A 69 13.50 -1.78 -13.95
C THR A 69 13.78 -2.38 -15.32
N PHE A 70 15.05 -2.54 -15.70
CA PHE A 70 15.49 -3.10 -16.98
C PHE A 70 14.85 -2.38 -18.17
N GLY A 71 14.78 -1.05 -18.09
CA GLY A 71 14.15 -0.19 -19.10
C GLY A 71 12.62 -0.09 -19.01
N ASN A 72 12.01 -0.54 -17.91
CA ASN A 72 10.57 -0.47 -17.67
C ASN A 72 10.17 0.55 -16.60
N GLY A 73 10.99 1.56 -16.33
CA GLY A 73 10.69 2.63 -15.39
C GLY A 73 9.29 3.25 -15.61
N PHE A 74 8.64 3.61 -14.50
CA PHE A 74 7.28 4.16 -14.49
C PHE A 74 7.12 5.35 -13.55
N LEU A 75 8.06 5.56 -12.62
CA LEU A 75 8.10 6.75 -11.79
C LEU A 75 8.58 7.93 -12.63
N ILE A 76 7.86 9.04 -12.58
CA ILE A 76 8.35 10.29 -13.15
C ILE A 76 9.58 10.71 -12.33
N LYS A 77 10.74 10.85 -12.98
CA LYS A 77 11.81 11.67 -12.43
C LYS A 77 11.22 13.09 -12.33
N LYS A 78 10.85 13.57 -11.12
CA LYS A 78 10.69 15.02 -10.93
C LYS A 78 12.03 15.62 -11.34
N LEU A 79 12.08 16.21 -12.54
CA LEU A 79 13.29 16.71 -13.16
C LEU A 79 13.92 17.76 -12.23
N GLN A 80 14.89 17.34 -11.43
CA GLN A 80 15.94 18.25 -11.00
C GLN A 80 17.00 18.20 -12.08
N ASN A 81 17.05 19.30 -12.84
CA ASN A 81 18.15 19.82 -13.64
C ASN A 81 19.02 18.84 -14.44
N GLY A 82 19.03 19.06 -15.76
CA GLY A 82 20.20 18.86 -16.61
C GLY A 82 20.39 17.44 -17.10
N ASP A 83 20.34 17.31 -18.43
CA ASP A 83 20.98 16.27 -19.23
C ASP A 83 20.70 14.82 -18.81
N ASN A 84 19.73 14.19 -19.48
CA ASN A 84 19.83 12.75 -19.71
C ASN A 84 19.93 12.56 -21.22
N GLU A 85 21.17 12.50 -21.71
CA GLU A 85 21.50 11.75 -22.91
C GLU A 85 20.76 10.41 -22.84
N ASP A 86 20.22 9.96 -23.98
CA ASP A 86 19.66 8.62 -24.16
C ASP A 86 20.78 7.58 -23.94
N ILE A 87 21.09 7.30 -22.67
CA ILE A 87 21.89 6.14 -22.29
C ILE A 87 21.10 4.95 -22.82
N PRO A 88 21.69 4.08 -23.65
CA PRO A 88 21.03 2.87 -24.12
C PRO A 88 20.78 1.96 -22.91
N VAL A 89 19.63 2.15 -22.25
CA VAL A 89 19.21 1.27 -21.17
C VAL A 89 18.82 -0.03 -21.83
N PHE A 90 19.57 -1.09 -21.55
CA PHE A 90 19.17 -2.43 -21.94
C PHE A 90 17.72 -2.66 -21.51
N LYS A 91 16.85 -2.92 -22.50
CA LYS A 91 15.43 -3.11 -22.26
C LYS A 91 15.06 -4.58 -22.37
N LYS A 92 14.66 -5.19 -21.25
CA LYS A 92 13.99 -6.49 -21.25
C LYS A 92 12.49 -6.25 -21.10
N ALA A 93 11.71 -6.72 -22.07
CA ALA A 93 10.25 -6.74 -21.92
C ALA A 93 9.86 -7.89 -20.97
N PHE A 94 8.98 -7.59 -20.02
CA PHE A 94 8.33 -8.59 -19.17
C PHE A 94 6.87 -8.71 -19.57
N TYR A 95 6.28 -9.88 -19.38
CA TYR A 95 4.84 -10.09 -19.58
C TYR A 95 4.03 -9.25 -18.58
N LYS A 96 4.51 -9.16 -17.34
CA LYS A 96 3.87 -8.39 -16.28
C LYS A 96 4.90 -7.79 -15.33
N ILE A 97 4.60 -6.62 -14.77
CA ILE A 97 5.38 -6.00 -13.71
C ILE A 97 4.48 -5.83 -12.49
N ILE A 98 4.97 -6.22 -11.32
CA ILE A 98 4.24 -6.10 -10.05
C ILE A 98 5.06 -5.21 -9.12
N VAL A 99 4.47 -4.08 -8.74
CA VAL A 99 5.08 -3.08 -7.86
C VAL A 99 4.50 -3.24 -6.47
N TRP A 100 5.36 -3.58 -5.51
CA TRP A 100 4.98 -3.80 -4.12
C TRP A 100 5.17 -2.58 -3.23
N PHE A 101 6.07 -1.66 -3.57
CA PHE A 101 6.21 -0.43 -2.80
C PHE A 101 5.04 0.54 -3.05
N ASN A 102 4.88 1.49 -2.13
CA ASN A 102 3.81 2.46 -2.18
C ASN A 102 3.97 3.49 -3.32
N VAL A 103 2.91 3.76 -4.07
CA VAL A 103 2.86 4.81 -5.10
C VAL A 103 1.61 5.68 -4.92
N ASP A 104 1.65 6.92 -5.41
CA ASP A 104 0.46 7.77 -5.52
C ASP A 104 -0.48 7.27 -6.63
N PHE A 105 -1.74 7.72 -6.60
CA PHE A 105 -2.73 7.30 -7.60
C PHE A 105 -2.42 7.89 -8.98
N GLU A 106 -1.88 9.11 -9.07
CA GLU A 106 -1.46 9.71 -10.33
C GLU A 106 -0.49 8.81 -11.10
N THR A 107 0.50 8.22 -10.43
CA THR A 107 1.43 7.24 -11.03
C THR A 107 0.67 6.07 -11.64
N VAL A 108 -0.38 5.58 -10.95
CA VAL A 108 -1.22 4.48 -11.46
C VAL A 108 -2.01 4.92 -12.69
N ASP A 109 -2.67 6.09 -12.64
CA ASP A 109 -3.46 6.61 -13.76
C ASP A 109 -2.60 6.84 -15.02
N GLN A 110 -1.38 7.34 -14.86
CA GLN A 110 -0.44 7.55 -15.97
C GLN A 110 0.04 6.24 -16.61
N ASN A 111 0.04 5.14 -15.86
CA ASN A 111 0.54 3.84 -16.30
C ASN A 111 -0.58 2.81 -16.58
N LYS A 112 -1.86 3.23 -16.61
CA LYS A 112 -3.02 2.34 -16.76
C LYS A 112 -3.08 1.51 -18.05
N SER A 113 -2.39 1.94 -19.11
CA SER A 113 -2.30 1.22 -20.39
C SER A 113 -1.13 0.24 -20.45
N ARG A 114 -0.27 0.23 -19.43
CA ARG A 114 0.90 -0.64 -19.35
C ARG A 114 0.56 -1.91 -18.58
N ASN A 115 1.38 -2.93 -18.75
CA ASN A 115 1.31 -4.21 -18.05
C ASN A 115 1.88 -4.15 -16.62
N ILE A 116 1.55 -3.09 -15.87
CA ILE A 116 2.04 -2.84 -14.51
C ILE A 116 0.87 -2.96 -13.54
N GLU A 117 1.05 -3.77 -12.50
CA GLU A 117 0.13 -3.90 -11.38
C GLU A 117 0.75 -3.26 -10.13
N PHE A 118 0.03 -2.32 -9.53
CA PHE A 118 0.44 -1.65 -8.30
C PHE A 118 -0.33 -2.25 -7.12
N LYS A 119 0.40 -2.77 -6.13
CA LYS A 119 -0.19 -3.43 -4.97
C LYS A 119 -0.54 -2.46 -3.84
N ASN A 120 0.18 -1.35 -3.75
CA ASN A 120 0.01 -0.36 -2.69
C ASN A 120 -0.13 1.04 -3.30
N VAL A 121 -1.35 1.56 -3.29
CA VAL A 121 -1.71 2.83 -3.94
C VAL A 121 -2.29 3.78 -2.90
N THR A 122 -1.64 4.92 -2.70
CA THR A 122 -2.08 5.98 -1.79
C THR A 122 -2.83 7.03 -2.57
N TYR A 123 -4.04 7.39 -2.13
CA TYR A 123 -4.70 8.61 -2.62
C TYR A 123 -4.18 9.79 -1.81
N THR A 124 -3.35 10.61 -2.43
CA THR A 124 -2.68 11.74 -1.80
C THR A 124 -3.53 13.01 -1.88
N ARG A 125 -3.08 14.08 -1.22
CA ARG A 125 -3.69 15.40 -1.38
C ARG A 125 -3.59 15.90 -2.83
N ASP A 126 -2.45 15.68 -3.48
CA ASP A 126 -2.22 16.08 -4.88
C ASP A 126 -3.19 15.33 -5.81
N ASP A 127 -3.42 14.03 -5.54
CA ASP A 127 -4.42 13.24 -6.26
C ASP A 127 -5.83 13.81 -6.06
N ARG A 128 -6.21 14.15 -4.82
CA ARG A 128 -7.51 14.78 -4.54
C ARG A 128 -7.68 16.11 -5.27
N GLU A 129 -6.63 16.94 -5.31
CA GLU A 129 -6.66 18.23 -6.01
C GLU A 129 -6.83 18.05 -7.53
N LYS A 130 -6.32 16.95 -8.10
CA LYS A 130 -6.40 16.65 -9.54
C LYS A 130 -7.64 15.88 -9.96
N PHE A 131 -8.02 14.85 -9.20
CA PHE A 131 -9.08 13.89 -9.54
C PHE A 131 -10.35 14.07 -8.70
N GLY A 132 -10.31 14.92 -7.68
CA GLY A 132 -11.46 15.28 -6.84
C GLY A 132 -11.66 14.35 -5.64
N ASN A 133 -12.90 14.30 -5.14
CA ASN A 133 -13.26 13.54 -3.94
C ASN A 133 -13.70 12.10 -4.22
N ILE A 134 -13.74 11.67 -5.48
CA ILE A 134 -14.12 10.30 -5.85
C ILE A 134 -12.85 9.45 -5.82
N ILE A 135 -12.70 8.63 -4.78
CA ILE A 135 -11.52 7.78 -4.60
C ILE A 135 -11.64 6.55 -5.52
N PRO A 136 -10.66 6.30 -6.42
CA PRO A 136 -10.66 5.15 -7.32
C PRO A 136 -10.53 3.80 -6.60
N SER A 137 -11.09 2.73 -7.17
CA SER A 137 -11.06 1.37 -6.58
C SER A 137 -9.69 0.68 -6.58
N SER A 138 -8.69 1.25 -7.25
CA SER A 138 -7.30 0.79 -7.15
C SER A 138 -6.57 1.33 -5.92
N VAL A 139 -7.13 2.34 -5.23
CA VAL A 139 -6.54 2.93 -4.04
C VAL A 139 -6.63 1.95 -2.87
N THR A 140 -5.51 1.76 -2.17
CA THR A 140 -5.41 0.91 -0.98
C THR A 140 -5.24 1.70 0.31
N SER A 141 -4.90 2.99 0.26
CA SER A 141 -4.77 3.83 1.47
C SER A 141 -5.11 5.29 1.21
N ILE A 142 -5.60 5.98 2.24
CA ILE A 142 -5.81 7.44 2.21
C ILE A 142 -4.59 8.11 2.83
N GLY A 143 -3.90 8.93 2.05
CA GLY A 143 -2.62 9.52 2.43
C GLY A 143 -2.71 10.59 3.50
N GLU A 144 -1.55 10.92 4.07
CA GLU A 144 -1.42 11.95 5.10
C GLU A 144 -2.02 13.27 4.61
N LYS A 145 -2.86 13.89 5.45
CA LYS A 145 -3.53 15.17 5.15
C LYS A 145 -4.35 15.20 3.84
N CYS A 146 -4.73 14.05 3.26
CA CYS A 146 -5.38 13.99 1.95
C CYS A 146 -6.61 14.91 1.84
N PHE A 147 -7.52 14.86 2.82
CA PHE A 147 -8.74 15.67 2.93
C PHE A 147 -8.69 16.70 4.07
N ASN A 148 -7.48 17.09 4.51
CA ASN A 148 -7.30 18.04 5.59
C ASN A 148 -8.00 19.41 5.28
N TRP A 149 -8.73 19.94 6.27
CA TRP A 149 -9.54 21.15 6.22
C TRP A 149 -10.55 21.20 5.06
N CYS A 150 -11.03 20.07 4.58
CA CYS A 150 -12.12 20.02 3.58
C CYS A 150 -13.48 20.36 4.24
N SER A 151 -13.66 21.62 4.64
CA SER A 151 -14.83 22.11 5.37
C SER A 151 -16.15 22.00 4.61
N TYR A 152 -16.10 21.79 3.29
CA TYR A 152 -17.26 21.55 2.42
C TYR A 152 -17.62 20.06 2.27
N LEU A 153 -16.75 19.14 2.72
CA LEU A 153 -16.97 17.69 2.58
C LEU A 153 -18.03 17.24 3.58
N SER A 154 -19.25 17.00 3.10
CA SER A 154 -20.37 16.51 3.93
C SER A 154 -20.49 14.99 3.94
N ASN A 155 -20.03 14.34 2.87
CA ASN A 155 -19.96 12.89 2.72
C ASN A 155 -18.74 12.50 1.89
N ILE A 156 -18.27 11.27 2.08
CA ILE A 156 -17.28 10.64 1.23
C ILE A 156 -17.51 9.14 1.21
N THR A 157 -17.38 8.53 0.03
CA THR A 157 -17.42 7.09 -0.13
C THR A 157 -16.01 6.55 -0.18
N ILE A 158 -15.64 5.70 0.78
CA ILE A 158 -14.34 5.04 0.81
C ILE A 158 -14.47 3.66 0.12
N PRO A 159 -13.68 3.37 -0.92
CA PRO A 159 -13.70 2.07 -1.60
C PRO A 159 -13.31 0.91 -0.67
N LEU A 160 -13.85 -0.29 -0.93
CA LEU A 160 -13.50 -1.51 -0.18
C LEU A 160 -12.03 -1.92 -0.36
N SER A 161 -11.34 -1.44 -1.40
CA SER A 161 -9.92 -1.68 -1.60
C SER A 161 -9.03 -0.99 -0.56
N VAL A 162 -9.55 0.02 0.15
CA VAL A 162 -8.81 0.78 1.15
C VAL A 162 -8.64 -0.03 2.44
N THR A 163 -7.39 -0.15 2.88
CA THR A 163 -6.99 -0.92 4.07
C THR A 163 -6.43 -0.06 5.19
N SER A 164 -6.11 1.21 4.95
CA SER A 164 -5.61 2.12 5.98
C SER A 164 -5.88 3.59 5.71
N PHE A 165 -5.94 4.36 6.80
CA PHE A 165 -6.07 5.80 6.84
C PHE A 165 -4.83 6.39 7.54
N SER A 166 -4.06 7.24 6.85
CA SER A 166 -2.87 7.89 7.41
C SER A 166 -3.19 9.03 8.37
N ASP A 167 -2.17 9.62 8.99
CA ASP A 167 -2.36 10.71 9.95
C ASP A 167 -3.00 11.95 9.31
N TRP A 168 -3.83 12.64 10.08
CA TRP A 168 -4.52 13.88 9.68
C TRP A 168 -5.38 13.75 8.40
N CYS A 169 -5.77 12.55 7.96
CA CYS A 169 -6.40 12.38 6.64
C CYS A 169 -7.67 13.21 6.43
N PHE A 170 -8.52 13.34 7.43
CA PHE A 170 -9.79 14.08 7.39
C PHE A 170 -9.86 15.19 8.45
N ILE A 171 -8.74 15.62 9.03
CA ILE A 171 -8.75 16.65 10.09
C ILE A 171 -9.47 17.91 9.60
N GLY A 172 -10.35 18.48 10.41
CA GLY A 172 -11.05 19.72 10.11
C GLY A 172 -12.09 19.60 8.99
N CYS A 173 -12.53 18.40 8.60
CA CYS A 173 -13.70 18.20 7.74
C CYS A 173 -15.00 18.57 8.49
N SER A 174 -15.18 19.85 8.80
CA SER A 174 -16.22 20.36 9.71
C SER A 174 -17.65 20.15 9.22
N SER A 175 -17.86 19.84 7.94
CA SER A 175 -19.19 19.50 7.40
C SER A 175 -19.49 17.99 7.39
N LEU A 176 -18.50 17.13 7.65
CA LEU A 176 -18.66 15.69 7.61
C LEU A 176 -19.54 15.25 8.78
N SER A 177 -20.75 14.77 8.49
CA SER A 177 -21.73 14.42 9.52
C SER A 177 -21.68 12.95 9.93
N SER A 178 -21.20 12.09 9.04
CA SER A 178 -21.11 10.63 9.25
C SER A 178 -19.93 10.06 8.48
N MET A 179 -19.28 9.05 9.04
CA MET A 179 -18.21 8.30 8.37
C MET A 179 -18.49 6.80 8.46
N ILE A 180 -18.53 6.14 7.30
CA ILE A 180 -18.60 4.68 7.19
C ILE A 180 -17.20 4.19 6.84
N ILE A 181 -16.55 3.55 7.81
CA ILE A 181 -15.22 2.97 7.62
C ILE A 181 -15.39 1.58 6.98
N PRO A 182 -14.79 1.30 5.81
CA PRO A 182 -14.90 -0.01 5.15
C PRO A 182 -14.36 -1.15 6.01
N SER A 183 -14.96 -2.33 5.87
CA SER A 183 -14.55 -3.53 6.63
C SER A 183 -13.10 -3.97 6.40
N ASN A 184 -12.45 -3.52 5.32
CA ASN A 184 -11.06 -3.89 5.02
C ASN A 184 -10.03 -2.97 5.69
N VAL A 185 -10.46 -1.87 6.32
CA VAL A 185 -9.56 -0.98 7.06
C VAL A 185 -9.05 -1.68 8.31
N THR A 186 -7.73 -1.64 8.48
CA THR A 186 -6.99 -2.29 9.58
C THR A 186 -6.38 -1.30 10.55
N SER A 187 -6.12 -0.06 10.12
CA SER A 187 -5.53 1.00 10.92
C SER A 187 -6.06 2.39 10.54
N ILE A 188 -6.17 3.25 11.56
CA ILE A 188 -6.55 4.67 11.42
C ILE A 188 -5.49 5.51 12.14
N GLY A 189 -4.86 6.43 11.43
CA GLY A 189 -3.75 7.25 11.92
C GLY A 189 -4.14 8.34 12.90
N ASP A 190 -3.12 9.00 13.43
CA ASP A 190 -3.25 10.05 14.45
C ASP A 190 -4.03 11.25 13.90
N TYR A 191 -4.88 11.85 14.73
CA TYR A 191 -5.71 13.01 14.39
C TYR A 191 -6.58 12.86 13.13
N CYS A 192 -6.77 11.65 12.56
CA CYS A 192 -7.34 11.55 11.21
C CYS A 192 -8.74 12.19 11.11
N PHE A 193 -9.58 12.13 12.13
CA PHE A 193 -10.90 12.79 12.16
C PHE A 193 -10.97 13.99 13.11
N SER A 194 -9.83 14.50 13.60
CA SER A 194 -9.85 15.58 14.58
C SER A 194 -10.55 16.83 14.03
N TYR A 195 -11.23 17.60 14.87
CA TYR A 195 -12.00 18.80 14.50
C TYR A 195 -13.13 18.58 13.47
N CYS A 196 -13.59 17.34 13.26
CA CYS A 196 -14.80 17.07 12.47
C CYS A 196 -16.06 17.41 13.29
N SER A 197 -16.32 18.70 13.48
CA SER A 197 -17.29 19.20 14.46
C SER A 197 -18.73 18.74 14.24
N LYS A 198 -19.15 18.39 13.01
CA LYS A 198 -20.49 17.83 12.72
C LYS A 198 -20.56 16.31 12.76
N LEU A 199 -19.45 15.61 12.92
CA LEU A 199 -19.42 14.14 12.92
C LEU A 199 -20.16 13.64 14.17
N SER A 200 -21.31 13.00 13.97
CA SER A 200 -22.20 12.60 15.07
C SER A 200 -22.17 11.11 15.38
N SER A 201 -21.76 10.30 14.41
CA SER A 201 -21.66 8.85 14.54
C SER A 201 -20.54 8.29 13.67
N VAL A 202 -19.88 7.26 14.18
CA VAL A 202 -18.82 6.52 13.50
C VAL A 202 -19.01 5.03 13.80
N VAL A 203 -18.95 4.22 12.75
CA VAL A 203 -18.93 2.75 12.86
C VAL A 203 -17.52 2.27 12.57
N ILE A 204 -16.86 1.68 13.58
CA ILE A 204 -15.51 1.12 13.46
C ILE A 204 -15.64 -0.41 13.25
N PRO A 205 -15.24 -0.94 12.08
CA PRO A 205 -15.41 -2.35 11.76
C PRO A 205 -14.42 -3.25 12.50
N SER A 206 -14.72 -4.56 12.50
CA SER A 206 -14.00 -5.60 13.25
C SER A 206 -12.57 -5.87 12.84
N ASN A 207 -12.13 -5.37 11.69
CA ASN A 207 -10.77 -5.57 11.21
C ASN A 207 -9.83 -4.43 11.62
N VAL A 208 -10.36 -3.34 12.18
CA VAL A 208 -9.53 -2.26 12.73
C VAL A 208 -8.83 -2.79 13.97
N THR A 209 -7.50 -2.74 13.97
CA THR A 209 -6.66 -3.22 15.08
C THR A 209 -6.04 -2.06 15.86
N SER A 210 -5.91 -0.90 15.21
CA SER A 210 -5.28 0.30 15.76
C SER A 210 -6.01 1.58 15.35
N ILE A 211 -6.15 2.48 16.32
CA ILE A 211 -6.67 3.84 16.13
C ILE A 211 -5.71 4.80 16.82
N GLY A 212 -5.21 5.78 16.08
CA GLY A 212 -4.18 6.71 16.51
C GLY A 212 -4.60 7.70 17.60
N ASP A 213 -3.60 8.41 18.12
CA ASP A 213 -3.76 9.44 19.12
C ASP A 213 -4.66 10.57 18.58
N TYR A 214 -5.53 11.12 19.43
CA TYR A 214 -6.41 12.24 19.09
C TYR A 214 -7.29 12.03 17.84
N CYS A 215 -7.51 10.78 17.41
CA CYS A 215 -8.18 10.47 16.14
C CYS A 215 -9.52 11.21 15.97
N PHE A 216 -10.35 11.30 17.01
CA PHE A 216 -11.63 12.04 17.01
C PHE A 216 -11.62 13.25 17.96
N TYR A 217 -10.45 13.79 18.27
CA TYR A 217 -10.32 14.95 19.15
C TYR A 217 -11.11 16.15 18.61
N GLU A 218 -11.86 16.86 19.46
CA GLU A 218 -12.71 18.01 19.09
C GLU A 218 -13.86 17.67 18.11
N CYS A 219 -14.26 16.40 18.00
CA CYS A 219 -15.51 16.00 17.36
C CYS A 219 -16.70 16.22 18.31
N ASN A 220 -17.03 17.48 18.59
CA ASN A 220 -17.94 17.86 19.67
C ASN A 220 -19.38 17.30 19.56
N ASN A 221 -19.84 16.95 18.34
CA ASN A 221 -21.14 16.30 18.13
C ASN A 221 -21.10 14.76 18.16
N LEU A 222 -19.92 14.15 18.34
CA LEU A 222 -19.75 12.70 18.36
C LEU A 222 -20.29 12.12 19.66
N SER A 223 -21.58 11.78 19.67
CA SER A 223 -22.27 11.27 20.85
C SER A 223 -22.12 9.76 21.03
N SER A 224 -21.88 9.03 19.93
CA SER A 224 -21.77 7.57 19.96
C SER A 224 -20.75 7.04 18.97
N VAL A 225 -20.03 6.00 19.40
CA VAL A 225 -19.11 5.23 18.56
C VAL A 225 -19.38 3.75 18.80
N THR A 226 -19.57 3.00 17.72
CA THR A 226 -19.70 1.54 17.78
C THR A 226 -18.36 0.91 17.40
N ILE A 227 -17.82 0.07 18.28
CA ILE A 227 -16.53 -0.59 18.14
C ILE A 227 -16.71 -2.10 18.26
N SER A 228 -16.02 -2.86 17.42
CA SER A 228 -15.95 -4.32 17.55
C SER A 228 -14.96 -4.76 18.63
N SER A 229 -15.19 -5.94 19.20
CA SER A 229 -14.33 -6.59 20.21
C SER A 229 -12.85 -6.77 19.82
N ASN A 230 -12.50 -6.68 18.53
CA ASN A 230 -11.13 -6.88 18.03
C ASN A 230 -10.22 -5.64 18.11
N VAL A 231 -10.75 -4.46 18.45
CA VAL A 231 -9.90 -3.26 18.59
C VAL A 231 -9.09 -3.37 19.88
N THR A 232 -7.78 -3.57 19.76
CA THR A 232 -6.88 -3.85 20.89
C THR A 232 -6.02 -2.65 21.30
N LEU A 233 -5.86 -1.65 20.42
CA LEU A 233 -4.99 -0.49 20.63
C LEU A 233 -5.74 0.82 20.32
N PHE A 234 -5.87 1.66 21.34
CA PHE A 234 -6.37 3.04 21.22
C PHE A 234 -5.27 4.02 21.58
N GLY A 235 -5.12 5.04 20.75
CA GLY A 235 -4.30 6.19 21.07
C GLY A 235 -4.88 7.02 22.21
N SER A 236 -4.00 7.81 22.82
CA SER A 236 -4.33 8.79 23.85
C SER A 236 -5.33 9.81 23.32
N TYR A 237 -6.34 10.14 24.12
CA TYR A 237 -7.37 11.15 23.79
C TYR A 237 -8.10 10.87 22.46
N CYS A 238 -8.20 9.61 22.03
CA CYS A 238 -8.82 9.20 20.77
C CYS A 238 -10.27 9.69 20.64
N PHE A 239 -11.07 9.64 21.71
CA PHE A 239 -12.47 10.08 21.71
C PHE A 239 -12.69 11.29 22.62
N PRO A 240 -13.61 12.21 22.27
CA PRO A 240 -14.08 13.26 23.16
C PRO A 240 -14.69 12.70 24.46
N SER A 241 -14.58 13.47 25.54
CA SER A 241 -15.08 13.06 26.87
C SER A 241 -16.60 12.80 26.93
N ASN A 242 -17.37 13.36 26.00
CA ASN A 242 -18.83 13.23 25.91
C ASN A 242 -19.28 12.08 24.98
N THR A 243 -18.36 11.28 24.45
CA THR A 243 -18.67 10.18 23.52
C THR A 243 -18.97 8.88 24.26
N ILE A 244 -20.13 8.26 23.97
CA ILE A 244 -20.46 6.92 24.45
C ILE A 244 -19.83 5.89 23.51
N VAL A 245 -18.90 5.10 24.03
CA VAL A 245 -18.28 4.00 23.29
C VAL A 245 -19.03 2.70 23.57
N GLN A 246 -19.66 2.14 22.53
CA GLN A 246 -20.38 0.86 22.60
C GLN A 246 -19.54 -0.24 21.96
N GLN A 247 -19.23 -1.28 22.73
CA GLN A 247 -18.54 -2.46 22.24
C GLN A 247 -19.55 -3.53 21.84
N CYS A 248 -19.50 -3.99 20.59
CA CYS A 248 -20.32 -5.08 20.09
C CYS A 248 -19.50 -6.38 20.05
N TYR A 249 -20.11 -7.47 20.53
CA TYR A 249 -19.57 -8.82 20.56
C TYR A 249 -19.99 -9.62 19.32
#